data_AF-A0A099PFH5-F1
#
_entry.id   AF-A0A099PFH5-F1
#
_cell.length_a   1.000
_cell.length_b   1.000
_cell.length_c   1.000
_cell.angle_alpha   90.00
_cell.angle_beta   90.00
_cell.angle_gamma   90.00
#
_symmetry.space_group_name_H-M   'P 1'
#
loop_
_entity.id
_entity.type
_entity.pdbx_description
1 polymer ?
#
loop_
_entity_poly.entity_id
_entity_poly.type
_entity_poly.pdbx_seq_one_letter_code
_entity_poly.pdbx_strand_id
1 'polypeptide(L)'
;MTLIQLKSRILWLLIFLGATTMANADEYKTYCIGRLLIDIPASFEFSSQSGWAYVSEFERLGPGGHEEAERVWRERVNALKNRALTVSGTTQIYRASEIVGNIFIVSRYGDFSALGIESGDIWFEDAFFASKGRVFRASIIMDETDADTQRQKLIRVANATRPREPDEIPRGEGSCVEGAFIALSPEGEVQGATFRLPNEDPIGVRISFSLRKPGGRELDLEAAESNLGSGITIAGLPGRYGKDYGREIFYMASVGQQTTDQQFGLSLDVRYFDRRRPFGTEPFTREKADQIWDRLIDSARIRR
;
A
#
# COMPACT_ATOMS: atom_id res chain seq x y z
N MET A 1 51.00 5.26 -47.37
CA MET A 1 50.00 5.49 -46.30
C MET A 1 49.53 4.15 -45.80
N THR A 2 49.90 3.82 -44.57
CA THR A 2 50.05 2.45 -44.06
C THR A 2 48.83 1.98 -43.27
N LEU A 3 48.47 0.73 -43.54
CA LEU A 3 47.27 -0.03 -43.17
C LEU A 3 47.18 -0.45 -41.68
N ILE A 4 47.67 0.36 -40.73
CA ILE A 4 47.92 -0.09 -39.34
C ILE A 4 47.02 0.58 -38.27
N GLN A 5 46.17 1.54 -38.63
CA GLN A 5 45.37 2.29 -37.64
C GLN A 5 43.94 1.77 -37.36
N LEU A 6 43.49 0.66 -37.97
CA LEU A 6 42.09 0.22 -37.85
C LEU A 6 41.81 -0.83 -36.76
N LYS A 7 42.80 -1.28 -35.99
CA LYS A 7 42.61 -2.36 -34.99
C LYS A 7 42.44 -1.89 -33.53
N SER A 8 42.60 -0.61 -33.23
CA SER A 8 42.61 -0.11 -31.83
C SER A 8 41.28 0.46 -31.32
N ARG A 9 40.25 0.57 -32.17
CA ARG A 9 38.93 1.13 -31.77
C ARG A 9 37.84 0.10 -31.47
N ILE A 10 38.07 -1.19 -31.74
CA ILE A 10 37.08 -2.25 -31.49
C ILE A 10 37.23 -2.86 -30.08
N LEU A 11 38.39 -2.73 -29.44
CA LEU A 11 38.63 -3.34 -28.11
C LEU A 11 38.00 -2.53 -26.94
N TRP A 12 37.68 -1.25 -27.14
CA TRP A 12 37.03 -0.42 -26.11
C TRP A 12 35.50 -0.56 -26.08
N LEU A 13 34.89 -1.21 -27.07
CA LEU A 13 33.44 -1.43 -27.11
C LEU A 13 32.98 -2.69 -26.36
N LEU A 14 33.90 -3.52 -25.86
CA LEU A 14 33.60 -4.74 -25.11
C LEU A 14 33.71 -4.57 -23.58
N ILE A 15 34.09 -3.41 -23.07
CA ILE A 15 34.16 -3.15 -21.61
C ILE A 15 32.85 -2.54 -21.06
N PHE A 16 31.91 -2.13 -21.93
CA PHE A 16 30.57 -1.67 -21.54
C PHE A 16 29.48 -2.75 -21.61
N LEU A 17 29.86 -4.01 -21.83
CA LEU A 17 28.95 -5.15 -21.73
C LEU A 17 28.98 -5.71 -20.30
N GLY A 18 28.00 -5.28 -19.51
CA GLY A 18 27.43 -6.13 -18.48
C GLY A 18 28.24 -6.33 -17.21
N ALA A 19 28.69 -5.24 -16.57
CA ALA A 19 28.58 -5.23 -15.12
C ALA A 19 27.08 -5.02 -14.79
N THR A 20 26.26 -6.06 -15.02
CA THR A 20 25.07 -6.22 -14.19
C THR A 20 25.61 -6.29 -12.78
N THR A 21 25.50 -5.18 -12.05
CA THR A 21 25.62 -5.21 -10.60
C THR A 21 24.69 -6.32 -10.15
N MET A 22 25.26 -7.49 -9.85
CA MET A 22 24.56 -8.49 -9.05
C MET A 22 24.27 -7.76 -7.75
N ALA A 23 23.09 -7.16 -7.68
CA ALA A 23 22.59 -6.54 -6.46
C ALA A 23 22.81 -7.59 -5.38
N ASN A 24 23.59 -7.22 -4.36
CA ASN A 24 24.05 -8.16 -3.34
C ASN A 24 22.79 -8.76 -2.71
N ALA A 25 22.47 -10.00 -3.06
CA ALA A 25 21.17 -10.60 -2.77
C ALA A 25 20.95 -10.85 -1.26
N ASP A 26 21.92 -10.47 -0.44
CA ASP A 26 21.94 -10.59 1.01
C ASP A 26 21.64 -9.26 1.73
N GLU A 27 21.53 -8.15 1.00
CA GLU A 27 21.13 -6.87 1.58
C GLU A 27 19.59 -6.77 1.69
N TYR A 28 19.10 -6.24 2.81
CA TYR A 28 17.68 -6.05 3.07
C TYR A 28 17.40 -4.62 3.51
N LYS A 29 16.21 -4.12 3.16
CA LYS A 29 15.69 -2.82 3.60
C LYS A 29 14.41 -3.03 4.39
N THR A 30 14.28 -2.34 5.52
CA THR A 30 13.05 -2.37 6.32
C THR A 30 12.03 -1.40 5.74
N TYR A 31 10.81 -1.88 5.46
CA TYR A 31 9.69 -1.08 5.00
C TYR A 31 8.60 -0.95 6.06
N CYS A 32 7.86 0.16 6.01
CA CYS A 32 6.71 0.44 6.87
C CYS A 32 5.41 0.36 6.07
N ILE A 33 4.51 -0.56 6.46
CA ILE A 33 3.23 -0.84 5.79
C ILE A 33 2.12 -0.79 6.84
N GLY A 34 1.33 0.28 6.85
CA GLY A 34 0.45 0.60 7.98
C GLY A 34 1.26 0.73 9.28
N ARG A 35 1.03 -0.20 10.20
CA ARG A 35 1.77 -0.33 11.45
C ARG A 35 2.69 -1.55 11.48
N LEU A 36 2.95 -2.20 10.35
CA LEU A 36 3.93 -3.29 10.23
C LEU A 36 5.30 -2.76 9.79
N LEU A 37 6.37 -3.28 10.39
CA LEU A 37 7.73 -3.22 9.86
C LEU A 37 8.15 -4.60 9.37
N ILE A 38 8.78 -4.68 8.20
CA ILE A 38 9.26 -5.94 7.61
C ILE A 38 10.47 -5.68 6.71
N ASP A 39 11.44 -6.58 6.72
CA ASP A 39 12.65 -6.48 5.90
C ASP A 39 12.43 -7.15 4.54
N ILE A 40 12.63 -6.41 3.45
CA ILE A 40 12.50 -6.88 2.07
C ILE A 40 13.88 -6.90 1.42
N PRO A 41 14.23 -7.90 0.59
CA PRO A 41 15.50 -7.88 -0.15
C PRO A 41 15.69 -6.57 -0.92
N ALA A 42 16.88 -5.98 -0.83
CA ALA A 42 17.19 -4.69 -1.48
C ALA A 42 17.12 -4.75 -3.01
N SER A 43 17.16 -5.96 -3.58
CA SER A 43 16.95 -6.21 -5.00
C SER A 43 15.50 -6.06 -5.45
N PHE A 44 14.53 -6.05 -4.53
CA PHE A 44 13.12 -5.91 -4.85
C PHE A 44 12.73 -4.43 -4.78
N GLU A 45 11.98 -3.96 -5.77
CA GLU A 45 11.42 -2.63 -5.81
C GLU A 45 10.01 -2.60 -5.23
N PHE A 46 9.70 -1.55 -4.48
CA PHE A 46 8.36 -1.26 -4.03
C PHE A 46 7.48 -0.95 -5.24
N SER A 47 6.49 -1.80 -5.51
CA SER A 47 5.64 -1.71 -6.70
C SER A 47 4.35 -0.95 -6.43
N SER A 48 3.72 -1.19 -5.29
CA SER A 48 2.49 -0.49 -4.88
C SER A 48 2.18 -0.69 -3.41
N GLN A 49 1.44 0.25 -2.84
CA GLN A 49 0.73 0.09 -1.58
C GLN A 49 -0.71 0.54 -1.74
N SER A 50 -1.65 -0.20 -1.16
CA SER A 50 -3.06 0.11 -1.23
C SER A 50 -3.77 -0.22 0.07
N GLY A 51 -5.02 0.20 0.17
CA GLY A 51 -5.86 -0.03 1.34
C GLY A 51 -6.32 1.27 1.96
N TRP A 52 -6.71 1.20 3.23
CA TRP A 52 -7.36 2.28 3.93
C TRP A 52 -6.83 2.38 5.36
N ALA A 53 -6.72 3.61 5.86
CA ALA A 53 -6.36 3.92 7.24
C ALA A 53 -7.15 5.16 7.63
N TYR A 54 -8.01 5.04 8.64
CA TYR A 54 -8.95 6.08 9.08
C TYR A 54 -10.05 6.43 8.06
N VAL A 55 -9.66 6.77 6.84
CA VAL A 55 -10.53 7.14 5.71
C VAL A 55 -10.67 5.96 4.74
N SER A 56 -11.65 6.00 3.84
CA SER A 56 -11.95 4.92 2.89
C SER A 56 -10.91 4.80 1.76
N GLU A 57 -10.36 5.93 1.29
CA GLU A 57 -9.27 5.94 0.31
C GLU A 57 -8.28 7.05 0.66
N PHE A 58 -7.01 6.86 0.30
CA PHE A 58 -5.95 7.84 0.48
C PHE A 58 -5.00 7.79 -0.71
N GLU A 59 -4.61 8.95 -1.23
CA GLU A 59 -3.78 9.05 -2.43
C GLU A 59 -2.82 10.25 -2.34
N ARG A 60 -1.58 10.06 -2.79
CA ARG A 60 -0.63 11.15 -3.04
C ARG A 60 -0.75 11.57 -4.50
N LEU A 61 -1.19 12.80 -4.74
CA LEU A 61 -1.45 13.30 -6.09
C LEU A 61 -0.21 13.86 -6.79
N GLY A 62 0.80 14.32 -6.03
CA GLY A 62 2.03 14.85 -6.63
C GLY A 62 2.76 15.90 -5.79
N PRO A 63 3.82 16.53 -6.34
CA PRO A 63 4.39 17.75 -5.78
C PRO A 63 3.36 18.90 -5.82
N GLY A 64 3.38 19.77 -4.81
CA GLY A 64 2.56 20.98 -4.80
C GLY A 64 2.31 21.55 -3.41
N GLY A 65 1.97 22.84 -3.38
CA GLY A 65 1.53 23.56 -2.18
C GLY A 65 0.01 23.71 -2.12
N HIS A 66 -0.43 24.65 -1.28
CA HIS A 66 -1.85 24.97 -1.11
C HIS A 66 -2.55 25.32 -2.42
N GLU A 67 -1.93 26.15 -3.27
CA GLU A 67 -2.48 26.54 -4.59
C GLU A 67 -2.68 25.34 -5.52
N GLU A 68 -1.79 24.35 -5.47
CA GLU A 68 -1.91 23.13 -6.27
C GLU A 68 -3.04 22.23 -5.75
N ALA A 69 -3.17 22.10 -4.43
CA ALA A 69 -4.30 21.40 -3.83
C ALA A 69 -5.63 22.07 -4.21
N GLU A 70 -5.67 23.41 -4.22
CA GLU A 70 -6.83 24.17 -4.66
C GLU A 70 -7.15 23.93 -6.14
N ARG A 71 -6.13 24.01 -7.02
CA ARG A 71 -6.28 23.77 -8.46
C ARG A 71 -6.91 22.41 -8.73
N VAL A 72 -6.37 21.36 -8.10
CA VAL A 72 -6.86 19.99 -8.26
C VAL A 72 -8.29 19.85 -7.72
N TRP A 73 -8.60 20.46 -6.59
CA TRP A 73 -9.97 20.49 -6.06
C TRP A 73 -10.94 21.18 -7.02
N ARG A 74 -10.58 22.35 -7.59
CA ARG A 74 -11.42 23.05 -8.57
C ARG A 74 -11.67 22.20 -9.82
N GLU A 75 -10.63 21.51 -10.30
CA GLU A 75 -10.76 20.57 -11.41
C GLU A 75 -11.73 19.42 -11.09
N ARG A 76 -11.63 18.86 -9.88
CA ARG A 76 -12.57 17.84 -9.39
C ARG A 76 -14.00 18.36 -9.32
N VAL A 77 -14.22 19.55 -8.76
CA VAL A 77 -15.54 20.19 -8.68
C VAL A 77 -16.14 20.40 -10.08
N ASN A 78 -15.35 20.91 -11.02
CA ASN A 78 -15.78 21.13 -12.39
C ASN A 78 -16.11 19.81 -13.12
N ALA A 79 -15.27 18.79 -12.96
CA ALA A 79 -15.52 17.47 -13.53
C ALA A 79 -16.82 16.86 -12.99
N LEU A 80 -17.09 17.00 -11.69
CA LEU A 80 -18.32 16.53 -11.05
C LEU A 80 -19.57 17.29 -11.52
N LYS A 81 -19.49 18.62 -11.65
CA LYS A 81 -20.59 19.45 -12.18
C LYS A 81 -20.91 19.10 -13.64
N ASN A 82 -19.89 18.76 -14.41
CA ASN A 82 -20.01 18.37 -15.82
C ASN A 82 -20.27 16.87 -16.02
N ARG A 83 -20.46 16.08 -14.95
CA ARG A 83 -20.64 14.62 -14.99
C ARG A 83 -19.54 13.88 -15.77
N ALA A 84 -18.32 14.42 -15.76
CA ALA A 84 -17.17 13.91 -16.49
C ALA A 84 -16.32 12.92 -15.67
N LEU A 85 -16.63 12.73 -14.39
CA LEU A 85 -15.95 11.78 -13.51
C LEU A 85 -16.73 10.47 -13.43
N THR A 86 -16.05 9.35 -13.64
CA THR A 86 -16.59 7.99 -13.47
C THR A 86 -15.70 7.20 -12.52
N VAL A 87 -16.29 6.54 -11.53
CA VAL A 87 -15.58 5.66 -10.59
C VAL A 87 -16.23 4.28 -10.69
N SER A 88 -15.43 3.26 -11.00
CA SER A 88 -15.89 1.87 -11.15
C SER A 88 -17.09 1.70 -12.11
N GLY A 89 -17.12 2.50 -13.19
CA GLY A 89 -18.21 2.50 -14.17
C GLY A 89 -19.43 3.35 -13.81
N THR A 90 -19.48 3.94 -12.61
CA THR A 90 -20.57 4.82 -12.17
C THR A 90 -20.17 6.28 -12.29
N THR A 91 -20.96 7.07 -13.05
CA THR A 91 -20.82 8.52 -13.14
C THR A 91 -20.98 9.15 -11.76
N GLN A 92 -20.14 10.11 -11.42
CA GLN A 92 -20.16 10.83 -10.15
C GLN A 92 -20.75 12.22 -10.34
N ILE A 93 -21.66 12.62 -9.45
CA ILE A 93 -22.36 13.89 -9.51
C ILE A 93 -21.92 14.78 -8.35
N TYR A 94 -21.73 16.08 -8.64
CA TYR A 94 -21.48 17.11 -7.64
C TYR A 94 -22.64 17.23 -6.64
N ARG A 95 -22.31 17.25 -5.34
CA ARG A 95 -23.28 17.56 -4.27
C ARG A 95 -23.02 18.93 -3.68
N ALA A 96 -21.83 19.12 -3.11
CA ALA A 96 -21.45 20.34 -2.40
C ALA A 96 -19.93 20.48 -2.41
N SER A 97 -19.43 21.65 -2.04
CA SER A 97 -18.01 21.85 -1.77
C SER A 97 -17.81 22.91 -0.71
N GLU A 98 -16.77 22.77 0.09
CA GLU A 98 -16.45 23.62 1.23
C GLU A 98 -14.93 23.80 1.34
N ILE A 99 -14.51 24.88 1.99
CA ILE A 99 -13.11 25.12 2.34
C ILE A 99 -13.03 25.25 3.87
N VAL A 100 -12.25 24.39 4.51
CA VAL A 100 -12.06 24.39 5.97
C VAL A 100 -10.57 24.62 6.26
N GLY A 101 -10.23 25.85 6.60
CA GLY A 101 -8.83 26.26 6.73
C GLY A 101 -8.08 26.08 5.40
N ASN A 102 -7.07 25.20 5.38
CA ASN A 102 -6.27 24.89 4.20
C ASN A 102 -6.69 23.58 3.48
N ILE A 103 -7.87 23.05 3.82
CA ILE A 103 -8.39 21.79 3.29
C ILE A 103 -9.58 22.11 2.39
N PHE A 104 -9.55 21.60 1.16
CA PHE A 104 -10.61 21.78 0.18
C PHE A 104 -11.44 20.52 0.08
N ILE A 105 -12.73 20.61 0.40
CA ILE A 105 -13.64 19.46 0.48
C ILE A 105 -14.64 19.53 -0.68
N VAL A 106 -14.92 18.40 -1.31
CA VAL A 106 -16.02 18.25 -2.27
C VAL A 106 -16.79 16.97 -1.97
N SER A 107 -18.10 17.10 -1.91
CA SER A 107 -19.03 16.00 -1.71
C SER A 107 -19.56 15.52 -3.07
N ARG A 108 -19.72 14.21 -3.24
CA ARG A 108 -20.26 13.60 -4.47
C ARG A 108 -21.15 12.39 -4.22
N TYR A 109 -22.08 12.15 -5.14
CA TYR A 109 -22.89 10.93 -5.21
C TYR A 109 -22.51 10.09 -6.42
N GLY A 110 -22.75 8.78 -6.33
CA GLY A 110 -22.85 7.95 -7.54
C GLY A 110 -24.19 8.17 -8.23
N ASP A 111 -24.19 8.33 -9.55
CA ASP A 111 -25.39 8.39 -10.37
C ASP A 111 -25.90 6.97 -10.65
N PHE A 112 -26.88 6.53 -9.86
CA PHE A 112 -27.57 5.26 -10.06
C PHE A 112 -28.96 5.44 -10.68
N SER A 113 -29.23 6.61 -11.27
CA SER A 113 -30.54 6.90 -11.89
C SER A 113 -30.91 5.91 -12.99
N ALA A 114 -29.92 5.41 -13.74
CA ALA A 114 -30.13 4.35 -14.75
C ALA A 114 -30.65 3.03 -14.16
N LEU A 115 -30.47 2.80 -12.85
CA LEU A 115 -31.00 1.65 -12.11
C LEU A 115 -32.29 1.97 -11.35
N GLY A 116 -32.82 3.19 -11.47
CA GLY A 116 -34.00 3.65 -10.72
C GLY A 116 -33.75 3.82 -9.21
N ILE A 117 -32.49 3.92 -8.79
CA ILE A 117 -32.12 4.11 -7.39
C ILE A 117 -31.91 5.60 -7.14
N GLU A 118 -32.66 6.18 -6.21
CA GLU A 118 -32.43 7.54 -5.74
C GLU A 118 -31.22 7.57 -4.80
N SER A 119 -30.17 8.29 -5.22
CA SER A 119 -28.96 8.50 -4.42
C SER A 119 -29.20 9.63 -3.42
N GLY A 120 -29.49 9.31 -2.16
CA GLY A 120 -29.75 10.32 -1.12
C GLY A 120 -28.89 10.16 0.14
N ASP A 121 -28.92 8.95 0.70
CA ASP A 121 -28.50 8.75 2.10
C ASP A 121 -27.01 8.47 2.27
N ILE A 122 -26.33 8.04 1.20
CA ILE A 122 -24.90 7.72 1.21
C ILE A 122 -24.18 8.55 0.16
N TRP A 123 -23.12 9.26 0.56
CA TRP A 123 -22.27 10.04 -0.34
C TRP A 123 -20.80 9.90 0.00
N PHE A 124 -19.95 10.51 -0.82
CA PHE A 124 -18.51 10.51 -0.62
C PHE A 124 -17.97 11.91 -0.36
N GLU A 125 -17.19 11.95 0.70
CA GLU A 125 -16.10 12.85 1.06
C GLU A 125 -14.88 12.87 0.16
N ASP A 126 -14.48 13.94 -0.53
CA ASP A 126 -13.08 14.06 -0.99
C ASP A 126 -12.45 15.32 -0.36
N ALA A 127 -11.38 15.16 0.43
CA ALA A 127 -10.56 16.26 0.95
C ALA A 127 -9.23 16.33 0.21
N PHE A 128 -8.93 17.51 -0.34
CA PHE A 128 -7.67 17.85 -0.99
C PHE A 128 -6.89 18.80 -0.08
N PHE A 129 -5.62 18.48 0.17
CA PHE A 129 -4.78 19.28 1.05
C PHE A 129 -3.30 19.12 0.68
N ALA A 130 -2.48 20.08 1.10
CA ALA A 130 -1.04 20.05 0.89
C ALA A 130 -0.30 19.92 2.23
N SER A 131 0.76 19.12 2.25
CA SER A 131 1.66 18.97 3.40
C SER A 131 3.09 18.82 2.91
N LYS A 132 3.98 19.71 3.40
CA LYS A 132 5.42 19.76 3.08
C LYS A 132 5.72 19.61 1.57
N GLY A 133 5.03 20.38 0.74
CA GLY A 133 5.27 20.43 -0.72
C GLY A 133 4.72 19.23 -1.50
N ARG A 134 3.83 18.43 -0.91
CA ARG A 134 3.09 17.36 -1.58
C ARG A 134 1.59 17.58 -1.42
N VAL A 135 0.82 17.21 -2.45
CA VAL A 135 -0.65 17.24 -2.45
C VAL A 135 -1.21 15.84 -2.26
N PHE A 136 -2.26 15.76 -1.46
CA PHE A 136 -2.94 14.51 -1.12
C PHE A 136 -4.44 14.63 -1.34
N ARG A 137 -5.07 13.47 -1.54
CA ARG A 137 -6.51 13.27 -1.46
C ARG A 137 -6.80 12.23 -0.39
N ALA A 138 -7.71 12.55 0.52
CA ALA A 138 -8.33 11.57 1.41
C ALA A 138 -9.83 11.50 1.07
N SER A 139 -10.39 10.30 1.04
CA SER A 139 -11.79 10.06 0.67
C SER A 139 -12.50 9.24 1.74
N ILE A 140 -13.73 9.59 2.07
CA ILE A 140 -14.50 8.89 3.10
C ILE A 140 -15.96 8.72 2.70
N ILE A 141 -16.56 7.59 3.06
CA ILE A 141 -18.00 7.35 2.89
C ILE A 141 -18.73 8.08 4.02
N MET A 142 -19.84 8.70 3.66
CA MET A 142 -20.67 9.52 4.54
C MET A 142 -22.09 8.97 4.53
N ASP A 143 -22.74 8.99 5.68
CA ASP A 143 -24.19 8.90 5.77
C ASP A 143 -24.75 9.99 6.71
N GLU A 144 -26.07 10.17 6.72
CA GLU A 144 -26.69 11.22 7.53
C GLU A 144 -26.51 11.01 9.05
N THR A 145 -26.33 9.78 9.51
CA THR A 145 -26.27 9.45 10.93
C THR A 145 -24.95 9.83 11.58
N ASP A 146 -23.86 9.88 10.79
CA ASP A 146 -22.51 10.12 11.30
C ASP A 146 -21.73 11.22 10.56
N ALA A 147 -22.41 12.01 9.73
CA ALA A 147 -21.78 12.95 8.80
C ALA A 147 -20.72 13.86 9.44
N ASP A 148 -21.05 14.48 10.57
CA ASP A 148 -20.13 15.38 11.27
C ASP A 148 -18.92 14.62 11.80
N THR A 149 -19.12 13.41 12.31
CA THR A 149 -18.04 12.56 12.83
C THR A 149 -17.08 12.16 11.72
N GLN A 150 -17.60 11.73 10.56
CA GLN A 150 -16.77 11.35 9.41
C GLN A 150 -16.05 12.55 8.81
N ARG A 151 -16.68 13.73 8.78
CA ARG A 151 -16.01 14.96 8.34
C ARG A 151 -14.88 15.37 9.27
N GLN A 152 -15.09 15.33 10.57
CA GLN A 152 -14.04 15.61 11.54
C GLN A 152 -12.89 14.62 11.39
N LYS A 153 -13.18 13.34 11.13
CA LYS A 153 -12.16 12.33 10.84
C LYS A 153 -11.33 12.67 9.60
N LEU A 154 -11.98 13.07 8.52
CA LEU A 154 -11.32 13.50 7.29
C LEU A 154 -10.37 14.68 7.52
N ILE A 155 -10.83 15.68 8.28
CA ILE A 155 -10.02 16.86 8.66
C ILE A 155 -8.84 16.45 9.55
N ARG A 156 -9.04 15.57 10.54
CA ARG A 156 -7.96 15.05 11.39
C ARG A 156 -6.88 14.35 10.56
N VAL A 157 -7.29 13.52 9.59
CA VAL A 157 -6.34 12.84 8.68
C VAL A 157 -5.55 13.86 7.87
N ALA A 158 -6.21 14.85 7.27
CA ALA A 158 -5.54 15.89 6.49
C ALA A 158 -4.47 16.62 7.32
N ASN A 159 -4.80 17.01 8.55
CA ASN A 159 -3.89 17.73 9.45
C ASN A 159 -2.74 16.85 10.00
N ALA A 160 -2.96 15.55 10.19
CA ALA A 160 -1.97 14.63 10.72
C ALA A 160 -1.06 14.00 9.64
N THR A 161 -1.33 14.28 8.36
CA THR A 161 -0.62 13.69 7.23
C THR A 161 0.66 14.46 6.92
N ARG A 162 1.75 13.71 6.73
CA ARG A 162 3.00 14.23 6.15
C ARG A 162 3.50 13.31 5.05
N PRO A 163 4.21 13.83 4.03
CA PRO A 163 4.89 12.97 3.09
C PRO A 163 5.96 12.13 3.77
N ARG A 164 6.24 10.97 3.15
CA ARG A 164 7.37 10.10 3.46
C ARG A 164 7.90 9.45 2.19
N GLU A 165 9.15 9.02 2.22
CA GLU A 165 9.68 8.09 1.22
C GLU A 165 9.29 6.64 1.58
N PRO A 166 9.22 5.71 0.60
CA PRO A 166 8.75 4.34 0.84
C PRO A 166 9.51 3.58 1.92
N ASP A 167 10.82 3.81 2.03
CA ASP A 167 11.74 3.19 2.98
C ASP A 167 11.99 4.04 4.25
N GLU A 168 11.37 5.22 4.35
CA GLU A 168 11.39 5.99 5.59
C GLU A 168 10.59 5.24 6.67
N ILE A 169 11.18 5.06 7.86
CA ILE A 169 10.50 4.56 9.05
C ILE A 169 10.14 5.75 9.98
N PRO A 170 8.87 6.17 10.02
CA PRO A 170 8.43 7.26 10.89
C PRO A 170 8.64 6.94 12.38
N ARG A 171 9.03 7.95 13.14
CA ARG A 171 8.98 7.94 14.61
C ARG A 171 7.58 8.35 15.10
N GLY A 172 7.15 7.81 16.24
CA GLY A 172 5.88 8.15 16.89
C GLY A 172 4.69 7.38 16.34
N GLU A 173 3.54 7.45 17.02
CA GLU A 173 2.35 6.71 16.65
C GLU A 173 1.75 7.16 15.30
N GLY A 174 1.25 6.22 14.50
CA GLY A 174 0.65 6.52 13.19
C GLY A 174 0.68 5.36 12.20
N SER A 175 0.15 5.61 11.01
CA SER A 175 0.04 4.63 9.91
C SER A 175 0.87 5.07 8.71
N CYS A 176 1.70 4.16 8.19
CA CYS A 176 2.43 4.32 6.94
C CYS A 176 1.53 3.94 5.77
N VAL A 177 1.11 4.92 4.97
CA VAL A 177 0.35 4.71 3.73
C VAL A 177 1.23 5.01 2.52
N GLU A 178 0.72 4.85 1.30
CA GLU A 178 1.48 5.11 0.09
C GLU A 178 1.94 6.58 0.03
N GLY A 179 3.26 6.80 0.06
CA GLY A 179 3.88 8.12 0.00
C GLY A 179 3.61 9.07 1.18
N ALA A 180 2.96 8.59 2.25
CA ALA A 180 2.66 9.41 3.43
C ALA A 180 2.70 8.65 4.76
N PHE A 181 2.73 9.43 5.84
CA PHE A 181 2.54 8.97 7.22
C PHE A 181 1.42 9.78 7.87
N ILE A 182 0.43 9.09 8.45
CA ILE A 182 -0.71 9.68 9.15
C ILE A 182 -0.49 9.52 10.66
N ALA A 183 -0.10 10.61 11.33
CA ALA A 183 0.29 10.62 12.75
C ALA A 183 -0.92 10.66 13.70
N LEU A 184 -1.73 9.59 13.68
CA LEU A 184 -2.91 9.41 14.53
C LEU A 184 -2.85 8.10 15.33
N SER A 185 -3.58 8.03 16.43
CA SER A 185 -3.80 6.79 17.18
C SER A 185 -4.70 5.82 16.42
N PRO A 186 -4.55 4.50 16.57
CA PRO A 186 -5.22 3.50 15.73
C PRO A 186 -6.73 3.49 15.92
N GLU A 187 -7.48 3.55 14.81
CA GLU A 187 -8.94 3.35 14.80
C GLU A 187 -9.38 2.14 13.96
N GLY A 188 -8.48 1.61 13.13
CA GLY A 188 -8.74 0.57 12.14
C GLY A 188 -7.98 0.87 10.84
N GLU A 189 -7.37 -0.15 10.25
CA GLU A 189 -6.71 -0.05 8.94
C GLU A 189 -6.63 -1.40 8.24
N VAL A 190 -6.55 -1.36 6.92
CA VAL A 190 -6.15 -2.48 6.07
C VAL A 190 -5.13 -1.94 5.09
N GLN A 191 -3.95 -2.55 5.02
CA GLN A 191 -2.84 -2.09 4.20
C GLN A 191 -2.26 -3.27 3.44
N GLY A 192 -2.20 -3.16 2.12
CA GLY A 192 -1.53 -4.10 1.24
C GLY A 192 -0.29 -3.48 0.64
N ALA A 193 0.80 -4.23 0.52
CA ALA A 193 1.99 -3.79 -0.21
C ALA A 193 2.51 -4.91 -1.12
N THR A 194 3.05 -4.52 -2.26
CA THR A 194 3.67 -5.44 -3.22
C THR A 194 5.07 -4.97 -3.58
N PHE A 195 6.01 -5.90 -3.55
CA PHE A 195 7.40 -5.71 -3.95
C PHE A 195 7.72 -6.69 -5.08
N ARG A 196 8.46 -6.25 -6.09
CA ARG A 196 8.80 -7.06 -7.26
C ARG A 196 10.26 -6.96 -7.60
N LEU A 197 10.83 -8.02 -8.15
CA LEU A 197 12.14 -7.93 -8.76
C LEU A 197 12.05 -7.11 -10.07
N PRO A 198 12.90 -6.09 -10.27
CA PRO A 198 12.87 -5.26 -11.48
C PRO A 198 13.11 -6.11 -12.72
N ASN A 199 12.35 -5.85 -13.80
CA ASN A 199 12.44 -6.56 -15.08
C ASN A 199 12.12 -8.06 -15.02
N GLU A 200 11.67 -8.58 -13.87
CA GLU A 200 11.23 -9.96 -13.64
C GLU A 200 9.88 -9.96 -12.88
N ASP A 201 8.80 -9.61 -13.59
CA ASP A 201 7.43 -9.60 -13.03
C ASP A 201 6.95 -10.92 -12.37
N PRO A 202 7.47 -12.12 -12.69
CA PRO A 202 7.07 -13.34 -11.96
C PRO A 202 7.64 -13.49 -10.54
N ILE A 203 8.54 -12.64 -10.04
CA ILE A 203 9.08 -12.76 -8.66
C ILE A 203 8.68 -11.59 -7.78
N GLY A 204 8.16 -11.87 -6.59
CA GLY A 204 7.78 -10.81 -5.67
C GLY A 204 7.41 -11.24 -4.26
N VAL A 205 7.14 -10.23 -3.45
CA VAL A 205 6.59 -10.34 -2.11
C VAL A 205 5.29 -9.56 -2.05
N ARG A 206 4.25 -10.15 -1.46
CA ARG A 206 2.98 -9.47 -1.19
C ARG A 206 2.63 -9.58 0.28
N ILE A 207 2.25 -8.44 0.85
CA ILE A 207 1.90 -8.32 2.27
C ILE A 207 0.50 -7.73 2.37
N SER A 208 -0.30 -8.25 3.29
CA SER A 208 -1.58 -7.68 3.71
C SER A 208 -1.58 -7.58 5.23
N PHE A 209 -1.88 -6.42 5.77
CA PHE A 209 -1.98 -6.15 7.19
C PHE A 209 -3.34 -5.57 7.50
N SER A 210 -4.03 -6.11 8.50
CA SER A 210 -5.29 -5.55 8.98
C SER A 210 -5.23 -5.30 10.48
N LEU A 211 -5.83 -4.19 10.90
CA LEU A 211 -6.01 -3.83 12.29
C LEU A 211 -7.46 -3.42 12.51
N ARG A 212 -8.07 -3.95 13.57
CA ARG A 212 -9.41 -3.61 14.03
C ARG A 212 -9.34 -3.08 15.45
N LYS A 213 -10.00 -1.95 15.69
CA LYS A 213 -10.13 -1.40 17.05
C LYS A 213 -10.85 -2.39 17.99
N PRO A 214 -10.63 -2.28 19.31
CA PRO A 214 -11.39 -3.03 20.30
C PRO A 214 -12.90 -2.86 20.12
N GLY A 215 -13.66 -3.94 20.30
CA GLY A 215 -15.12 -4.00 20.07
C GLY A 215 -15.54 -3.80 18.60
N GLY A 216 -14.58 -3.80 17.67
CA GLY A 216 -14.84 -3.72 16.24
C GLY A 216 -15.36 -5.03 15.65
N ARG A 217 -15.61 -5.01 14.33
CA ARG A 217 -15.93 -6.24 13.58
C ARG A 217 -14.78 -7.24 13.66
N GLU A 218 -15.14 -8.51 13.77
CA GLU A 218 -14.22 -9.65 13.70
C GLU A 218 -13.37 -9.63 12.42
N LEU A 219 -12.15 -10.12 12.56
CA LEU A 219 -11.27 -10.36 11.43
C LEU A 219 -11.60 -11.70 10.79
N ASP A 220 -11.43 -11.78 9.47
CA ASP A 220 -11.35 -13.07 8.80
C ASP A 220 -9.99 -13.70 9.10
N LEU A 221 -9.99 -14.76 9.90
CA LEU A 221 -8.81 -15.51 10.32
C LEU A 221 -8.84 -16.96 9.81
N GLU A 222 -9.69 -17.29 8.83
CA GLU A 222 -9.88 -18.67 8.36
C GLU A 222 -8.56 -19.36 8.03
N ALA A 223 -7.68 -18.69 7.28
CA ALA A 223 -6.37 -19.25 6.93
C ALA A 223 -5.45 -19.41 8.16
N ALA A 224 -5.45 -18.46 9.08
CA ALA A 224 -4.62 -18.47 10.29
C ALA A 224 -5.08 -19.54 11.31
N GLU A 225 -6.38 -19.83 11.34
CA GLU A 225 -7.00 -20.82 12.23
C GLU A 225 -7.17 -22.20 11.57
N SER A 226 -6.87 -22.31 10.27
CA SER A 226 -6.99 -23.56 9.53
C SER A 226 -6.13 -24.68 10.12
N ASN A 227 -6.50 -25.92 9.81
CA ASN A 227 -5.69 -27.11 10.09
C ASN A 227 -4.68 -27.43 8.96
N LEU A 228 -4.58 -26.57 7.94
CA LEU A 228 -3.71 -26.74 6.79
C LEU A 228 -2.37 -26.03 7.04
N GLY A 229 -1.30 -26.66 6.57
CA GLY A 229 0.06 -26.13 6.74
C GLY A 229 0.64 -26.37 8.14
N SER A 230 1.75 -25.69 8.42
CA SER A 230 2.49 -25.80 9.68
C SER A 230 2.21 -24.59 10.57
N GLY A 231 2.27 -24.77 11.89
CA GLY A 231 2.11 -23.67 12.84
C GLY A 231 3.27 -22.68 12.76
N ILE A 232 2.98 -21.39 12.93
CA ILE A 232 3.99 -20.32 12.95
C ILE A 232 3.58 -19.20 13.90
N THR A 233 4.53 -18.38 14.29
CA THR A 233 4.27 -17.12 15.00
C THR A 233 5.05 -16.01 14.33
N ILE A 234 4.37 -14.93 13.93
CA ILE A 234 4.97 -13.78 13.23
C ILE A 234 4.54 -12.52 13.97
N ALA A 235 5.48 -11.64 14.31
CA ALA A 235 5.20 -10.44 15.10
C ALA A 235 4.44 -10.71 16.42
N GLY A 236 4.57 -11.91 16.99
CA GLY A 236 3.84 -12.36 18.18
C GLY A 236 2.42 -12.86 17.91
N LEU A 237 1.98 -12.94 16.66
CA LEU A 237 0.66 -13.44 16.25
C LEU A 237 0.76 -14.91 15.83
N PRO A 238 -0.10 -15.80 16.35
CA PRO A 238 -0.14 -17.19 15.94
C PRO A 238 -0.80 -17.35 14.56
N GLY A 239 -0.46 -18.43 13.86
CA GLY A 239 -1.17 -18.81 12.64
C GLY A 239 -0.56 -19.99 11.92
N ARG A 240 -0.69 -19.99 10.58
CA ARG A 240 -0.26 -21.08 9.70
C ARG A 240 0.62 -20.58 8.57
N TYR A 241 1.49 -21.45 8.09
CA TYR A 241 2.20 -21.24 6.83
C TYR A 241 2.27 -22.52 5.98
N GLY A 242 2.49 -22.34 4.69
CA GLY A 242 2.73 -23.40 3.73
C GLY A 242 3.79 -23.00 2.71
N LYS A 243 4.50 -24.00 2.19
CA LYS A 243 5.44 -23.86 1.08
C LYS A 243 5.06 -24.83 -0.04
N ASP A 244 4.93 -24.33 -1.26
CA ASP A 244 4.69 -25.10 -2.48
C ASP A 244 5.83 -24.87 -3.48
N TYR A 245 6.22 -25.95 -4.16
CA TYR A 245 7.29 -25.99 -5.17
C TYR A 245 6.81 -26.66 -6.47
N GLY A 246 5.49 -26.82 -6.65
CA GLY A 246 4.91 -27.60 -7.74
C GLY A 246 5.06 -26.94 -9.11
N ARG A 247 4.43 -25.78 -9.32
CA ARG A 247 4.42 -25.06 -10.62
C ARG A 247 5.13 -23.70 -10.57
N GLU A 248 5.42 -23.25 -9.36
CA GLU A 248 6.08 -22.02 -8.96
C GLU A 248 6.69 -22.30 -7.58
N ILE A 249 7.62 -21.45 -7.14
CA ILE A 249 7.93 -21.38 -5.71
C ILE A 249 6.91 -20.44 -5.09
N PHE A 250 6.07 -20.94 -4.17
CA PHE A 250 5.06 -20.14 -3.51
C PHE A 250 5.05 -20.42 -2.02
N TYR A 251 5.26 -19.38 -1.23
CA TYR A 251 5.19 -19.43 0.22
C TYR A 251 4.14 -18.48 0.72
N MET A 252 3.38 -18.91 1.71
CA MET A 252 2.36 -18.08 2.34
C MET A 252 2.29 -18.35 3.82
N ALA A 253 2.14 -17.28 4.60
CA ALA A 253 1.82 -17.32 6.01
C ALA A 253 0.64 -16.39 6.26
N SER A 254 -0.26 -16.84 7.12
CA SER A 254 -1.39 -16.06 7.63
C SER A 254 -1.39 -16.19 9.13
N VAL A 255 -1.28 -15.07 9.82
CA VAL A 255 -1.31 -15.00 11.29
C VAL A 255 -2.31 -13.96 11.74
N GLY A 256 -2.83 -14.12 12.96
CA GLY A 256 -3.69 -13.11 13.53
C GLY A 256 -4.19 -13.41 14.92
N GLN A 257 -4.93 -12.44 15.44
CA GLN A 257 -5.67 -12.54 16.68
C GLN A 257 -6.99 -11.77 16.52
N GLN A 258 -8.06 -12.29 17.10
CA GLN A 258 -9.34 -11.60 17.08
C GLN A 258 -9.31 -10.32 17.90
N THR A 259 -10.20 -9.40 17.54
CA THR A 259 -10.50 -8.24 18.37
C THR A 259 -11.34 -8.66 19.57
N THR A 260 -11.18 -7.97 20.70
CA THR A 260 -12.05 -8.10 21.87
C THR A 260 -12.46 -6.70 22.34
N ASP A 261 -13.28 -6.58 23.38
CA ASP A 261 -13.65 -5.27 23.93
C ASP A 261 -12.45 -4.47 24.46
N GLN A 262 -11.32 -5.14 24.74
CA GLN A 262 -10.14 -4.53 25.35
C GLN A 262 -8.89 -4.59 24.47
N GLN A 263 -8.90 -5.36 23.38
CA GLN A 263 -7.71 -5.62 22.56
C GLN A 263 -8.01 -5.43 21.08
N PHE A 264 -7.01 -4.89 20.37
CA PHE A 264 -7.06 -4.79 18.92
C PHE A 264 -7.03 -6.17 18.27
N GLY A 265 -7.87 -6.34 17.24
CA GLY A 265 -7.70 -7.44 16.29
C GLY A 265 -6.58 -7.11 15.33
N LEU A 266 -5.74 -8.10 15.01
CA LEU A 266 -4.65 -7.97 14.05
C LEU A 266 -4.64 -9.17 13.12
N SER A 267 -4.43 -8.95 11.83
CA SER A 267 -4.08 -10.02 10.90
C SER A 267 -2.95 -9.59 9.96
N LEU A 268 -2.14 -10.57 9.58
CA LEU A 268 -1.01 -10.39 8.67
C LEU A 268 -0.93 -11.59 7.73
N ASP A 269 -1.00 -11.31 6.43
CA ASP A 269 -0.67 -12.25 5.38
C ASP A 269 0.65 -11.84 4.73
N VAL A 270 1.59 -12.78 4.63
CA VAL A 270 2.87 -12.59 3.91
C VAL A 270 2.97 -13.67 2.85
N ARG A 271 3.31 -13.27 1.63
CA ARG A 271 3.49 -14.17 0.48
C ARG A 271 4.79 -13.88 -0.23
N TYR A 272 5.53 -14.92 -0.54
CA TYR A 272 6.64 -14.90 -1.50
C TYR A 272 6.25 -15.75 -2.71
N PHE A 273 6.58 -15.30 -3.91
CA PHE A 273 6.33 -16.05 -5.14
C PHE A 273 7.49 -15.91 -6.14
N ASP A 274 7.83 -17.00 -6.82
CA ASP A 274 8.65 -17.06 -8.04
C ASP A 274 7.93 -17.93 -9.08
N ARG A 275 7.35 -17.25 -10.08
CA ARG A 275 6.56 -17.83 -11.18
C ARG A 275 7.37 -18.04 -12.46
N ARG A 276 8.69 -17.89 -12.41
CA ARG A 276 9.53 -18.01 -13.60
C ARG A 276 9.47 -19.42 -14.17
N ARG A 277 9.85 -19.53 -15.45
CA ARG A 277 10.06 -20.82 -16.10
C ARG A 277 11.43 -20.83 -16.76
N PRO A 278 12.34 -21.72 -16.34
CA PRO A 278 12.24 -22.62 -15.18
C PRO A 278 12.26 -21.83 -13.85
N PHE A 279 11.52 -22.27 -12.83
CA PHE A 279 11.58 -21.70 -11.48
C PHE A 279 12.66 -22.41 -10.65
N GLY A 280 13.14 -21.76 -9.58
CA GLY A 280 14.14 -22.34 -8.68
C GLY A 280 15.53 -22.46 -9.29
N THR A 281 15.80 -21.72 -10.37
CA THR A 281 17.13 -21.57 -10.96
C THR A 281 17.71 -20.20 -10.62
N GLU A 282 19.04 -20.10 -10.76
CA GLU A 282 19.77 -18.84 -10.60
C GLU A 282 19.06 -17.66 -11.28
N PRO A 283 19.02 -16.46 -10.66
CA PRO A 283 19.62 -16.13 -9.35
C PRO A 283 18.77 -16.47 -8.11
N PHE A 284 17.55 -17.03 -8.29
CA PHE A 284 16.67 -17.40 -7.18
C PHE A 284 16.44 -18.90 -7.16
N THR A 285 17.43 -19.61 -6.64
CA THR A 285 17.31 -21.03 -6.32
C THR A 285 16.27 -21.25 -5.23
N ARG A 286 15.88 -22.52 -5.05
CA ARG A 286 15.02 -22.90 -3.92
C ARG A 286 15.61 -22.47 -2.58
N GLU A 287 16.90 -22.71 -2.38
CA GLU A 287 17.61 -22.37 -1.15
C GLU A 287 17.59 -20.86 -0.93
N LYS A 288 17.76 -20.07 -1.99
CA LYS A 288 17.69 -18.61 -1.90
C LYS A 288 16.29 -18.12 -1.55
N ALA A 289 15.26 -18.71 -2.15
CA ALA A 289 13.87 -18.41 -1.83
C ALA A 289 13.57 -18.74 -0.35
N ASP A 290 14.02 -19.89 0.15
CA ASP A 290 13.86 -20.28 1.55
C ASP A 290 14.55 -19.29 2.50
N GLN A 291 15.75 -18.80 2.17
CA GLN A 291 16.41 -17.75 2.95
C GLN A 291 15.65 -16.42 2.96
N ILE A 292 15.14 -15.99 1.81
CA ILE A 292 14.31 -14.77 1.71
C ILE A 292 13.07 -14.93 2.58
N TRP A 293 12.40 -16.07 2.48
CA TRP A 293 11.22 -16.38 3.27
C TRP A 293 11.48 -16.28 4.77
N ASP A 294 12.50 -17.00 5.26
CA ASP A 294 12.81 -17.03 6.68
C ASP A 294 13.11 -15.60 7.20
N ARG A 295 13.84 -14.78 6.41
CA ARG A 295 14.09 -13.38 6.76
C ARG A 295 12.84 -12.49 6.77
N LEU A 296 11.93 -12.68 5.81
CA LEU A 296 10.64 -11.95 5.77
C LEU A 296 9.84 -12.20 7.06
N ILE A 297 9.76 -13.47 7.47
CA ILE A 297 9.01 -13.90 8.65
C ILE A 297 9.66 -13.39 9.94
N ASP A 298 10.98 -13.57 10.09
CA ASP A 298 11.70 -13.22 11.32
C ASP A 298 11.78 -11.70 11.56
N SER A 299 11.78 -10.90 10.49
CA SER A 299 11.89 -9.45 10.58
C SER A 299 10.57 -8.72 10.86
N ALA A 300 9.45 -9.39 10.59
CA ALA A 300 8.12 -8.81 10.69
C ALA A 300 7.75 -8.49 12.15
N ARG A 301 7.41 -7.21 12.42
CA ARG A 301 7.06 -6.72 13.75
C ARG A 301 6.08 -5.56 13.71
N ILE A 302 5.21 -5.45 14.71
CA ILE A 302 4.32 -4.31 14.86
C ILE A 302 5.12 -3.08 15.34
N ARG A 303 5.00 -1.99 14.60
CA ARG A 303 5.52 -0.67 14.93
C ARG A 303 4.70 -0.09 16.08
N ARG A 304 5.37 0.14 17.21
CA ARG A 304 4.79 0.80 18.38
C ARG A 304 5.00 2.32 18.28
#